data_AF-A0A7X6AQT6-F1
#
_entry.id   AF-A0A7X6AQT6-F1
#
_cell.length_a   1.000
_cell.length_b   1.000
_cell.length_c   1.000
_cell.angle_alpha   90.00
_cell.angle_beta   90.00
_cell.angle_gamma   90.00
#
_symmetry.space_group_name_H-M   'P 1'
#
loop_
_entity.id
_entity.type
_entity.pdbx_description
1 polymer ?
#
loop_
_entity_poly.entity_id
_entity_poly.type
_entity_poly.pdbx_seq_one_letter_code
_entity_poly.pdbx_strand_id
1 'polypeptide(L)' 'DHHADRLQLLRDAGAAHPDAPVEIWMKVLFQERAWGEMAASETYAHLEHLRLIGDADARTDDEGLLRFTVPSSPDR' A
#
# COMPACT_ATOMS: atom_id res chain seq x y z
N ASP A 1 11.47 -8.76 11.11
CA ASP A 1 10.37 -9.66 10.75
C ASP A 1 9.79 -9.12 9.45
N HIS A 2 9.60 -9.95 8.42
CA HIS A 2 9.38 -9.48 7.03
C HIS A 2 8.16 -8.56 6.87
N HIS A 3 7.19 -8.67 7.78
CA HIS A 3 5.99 -7.82 7.78
C HIS A 3 6.30 -6.36 8.11
N ALA A 4 7.12 -6.08 9.12
CA ALA A 4 7.46 -4.72 9.54
C ALA A 4 8.23 -3.97 8.44
N ASP A 5 9.15 -4.66 7.77
CA ASP A 5 9.95 -4.10 6.68
C ASP A 5 9.07 -3.72 5.47
N ARG A 6 8.06 -4.55 5.15
CA ARG A 6 7.08 -4.27 4.10
C ARG A 6 6.20 -3.07 4.43
N LEU A 7 5.73 -2.96 5.68
CA LEU A 7 4.95 -1.80 6.11
C LEU A 7 5.78 -0.52 6.05
N GLN A 8 7.07 -0.59 6.40
CA GLN A 8 7.95 0.58 6.28
C GLN A 8 8.15 0.99 4.82
N LEU A 9 8.36 0.04 3.90
CA LEU A 9 8.44 0.34 2.46
C LEU A 9 7.19 1.05 1.93
N LEU A 10 5.99 0.66 2.38
CA LEU A 10 4.74 1.33 1.99
C LEU A 10 4.68 2.77 2.52
N ARG A 11 5.14 3.01 3.76
CA ARG A 11 5.20 4.36 4.34
C ARG A 11 6.21 5.24 3.61
N ASP A 12 7.39 4.72 3.31
CA ASP A 12 8.44 5.44 2.59
C ASP A 12 7.98 5.82 1.18
N ALA A 13 7.24 4.93 0.52
CA ALA A 13 6.63 5.15 -0.77
C ALA A 13 5.36 6.03 -0.72
N GLY A 14 4.82 6.28 0.48
CA GLY A 14 3.64 7.09 0.79
C GLY A 14 3.58 8.41 0.01
N ALA A 15 4.66 9.19 0.12
CA ALA A 15 4.76 10.51 -0.50
C ALA A 15 4.81 10.47 -2.04
N ALA A 16 5.34 9.39 -2.62
CA ALA A 16 5.48 9.22 -4.06
C ALA A 16 4.18 8.71 -4.72
N HIS A 17 3.32 8.06 -3.94
CA HIS A 17 2.08 7.45 -4.41
C HIS A 17 0.88 7.92 -3.59
N PRO A 18 0.57 9.24 -3.59
CA PRO A 18 -0.62 9.73 -2.93
C PRO A 18 -1.85 9.16 -3.64
N ASP A 19 -2.75 8.54 -2.86
CA ASP A 19 -4.02 8.03 -3.38
C ASP A 19 -3.82 7.08 -4.56
N ALA A 20 -3.16 5.94 -4.32
CA ALA A 20 -2.84 4.99 -5.38
C ALA A 20 -3.63 3.68 -5.22
N PRO A 21 -3.99 3.00 -6.33
CA PRO A 21 -4.67 1.72 -6.27
C PRO A 21 -3.70 0.61 -5.84
N VAL A 22 -4.26 -0.53 -5.43
CA VAL A 22 -3.50 -1.69 -4.90
C VAL A 22 -2.42 -2.14 -5.88
N GLU A 23 -2.66 -2.07 -7.17
CA GLU A 23 -1.72 -2.46 -8.22
C GLU A 23 -0.45 -1.63 -8.19
N ILE A 24 -0.53 -0.34 -7.85
CA ILE A 24 0.66 0.53 -7.75
C ILE A 24 1.45 0.16 -6.50
N TRP A 25 0.78 -0.03 -5.37
CA TRP A 25 1.42 -0.48 -4.13
C TRP A 25 2.07 -1.86 -4.27
N MET A 26 1.49 -2.76 -5.08
CA MET A 26 2.06 -4.06 -5.37
C MET A 26 3.42 -3.93 -6.06
N LYS A 27 3.58 -2.95 -6.98
CA LYS A 27 4.85 -2.69 -7.67
C LYS A 27 5.92 -2.15 -6.73
N VAL A 28 5.53 -1.52 -5.62
CA VAL A 28 6.45 -1.07 -4.57
C VAL A 28 6.98 -2.27 -3.78
N LEU A 29 6.10 -3.21 -3.43
CA LEU A 29 6.45 -4.35 -2.58
C LEU A 29 7.11 -5.52 -3.35
N PHE A 30 6.77 -5.69 -4.62
CA PHE A 30 7.14 -6.87 -5.39
C PHE A 30 7.83 -6.52 -6.71
N GLN A 31 8.79 -7.36 -7.09
CA GLN A 31 9.41 -7.33 -8.41
C GLN A 31 8.42 -7.80 -9.49
N GLU A 32 8.59 -7.33 -10.73
CA GLU A 32 7.69 -7.61 -11.86
C GLU A 32 7.39 -9.10 -12.08
N ARG A 33 8.40 -9.96 -11.93
CA ARG A 33 8.24 -11.43 -12.03
C ARG A 33 7.29 -12.05 -10.99
N ALA A 34 6.99 -11.34 -9.92
CA ALA A 34 6.14 -11.78 -8.81
C ALA A 34 4.79 -11.07 -8.80
N TRP A 35 4.51 -10.20 -9.78
CA TRP A 35 3.20 -9.57 -9.90
C TRP A 35 2.13 -10.61 -10.24
N GLY A 36 0.92 -10.36 -9.76
CA GLY A 36 -0.23 -11.25 -9.94
C GLY A 36 -1.23 -11.10 -8.81
N GLU A 37 -2.33 -11.85 -8.89
CA GLU A 37 -3.44 -11.76 -7.92
C GLU A 37 -3.00 -12.03 -6.48
N MET A 38 -2.06 -12.96 -6.29
CA MET A 38 -1.51 -13.28 -4.96
C MET A 38 -0.75 -12.09 -4.35
N ALA A 39 0.11 -11.45 -5.14
CA ALA A 39 0.88 -10.29 -4.70
C ALA A 39 -0.03 -9.08 -4.45
N ALA A 40 -1.06 -8.88 -5.29
CA ALA A 40 -2.08 -7.87 -5.07
C ALA A 40 -2.87 -8.13 -3.77
N SER A 41 -3.23 -9.38 -3.48
CA SER A 41 -3.95 -9.76 -2.26
C SER A 41 -3.10 -9.55 -0.99
N GLU A 42 -1.81 -9.90 -1.01
CA GLU A 42 -0.89 -9.63 0.10
C GLU A 42 -0.68 -8.13 0.31
N THR A 43 -0.54 -7.37 -0.78
CA THR A 43 -0.46 -5.91 -0.74
C THR A 43 -1.71 -5.31 -0.13
N TYR A 44 -2.89 -5.73 -0.57
CA TYR A 44 -4.17 -5.30 -0.01
C TYR A 44 -4.25 -5.60 1.49
N ALA A 45 -3.85 -6.80 1.93
CA ALA A 45 -3.84 -7.14 3.35
C ALA A 45 -2.93 -6.22 4.19
N HIS A 46 -1.80 -5.79 3.63
CA HIS A 46 -0.91 -4.82 4.29
C HIS A 46 -1.48 -3.40 4.33
N LEU A 47 -2.06 -2.92 3.23
CA LEU A 47 -2.71 -1.61 3.18
C LEU A 47 -3.91 -1.56 4.12
N GLU A 48 -4.70 -2.62 4.16
CA GLU A 48 -5.84 -2.73 5.05
C GLU A 48 -5.42 -2.83 6.51
N HIS A 49 -4.31 -3.51 6.80
CA HIS A 49 -3.71 -3.47 8.14
C HIS A 49 -3.35 -2.03 8.54
N LEU A 50 -2.64 -1.28 7.67
CA LEU A 50 -2.29 0.13 7.93
C LEU A 50 -3.55 0.96 8.18
N ARG A 51 -4.60 0.74 7.38
CA ARG A 51 -5.89 1.42 7.56
C ARG A 51 -6.53 1.11 8.91
N LEU A 52 -6.52 -0.15 9.32
CA LEU A 52 -7.09 -0.60 10.60
C LEU A 52 -6.37 -0.02 11.82
N ILE A 53 -5.06 0.23 11.72
CA ILE A 53 -4.27 0.86 12.80
C ILE A 53 -4.26 2.39 12.72
N GLY A 54 -4.90 2.99 11.70
CA GLY A 54 -4.96 4.45 11.52
C GLY A 54 -3.76 5.07 10.79
N ASP A 55 -2.89 4.23 10.21
CA ASP A 55 -1.69 4.63 9.45
C ASP A 55 -1.93 4.70 7.94
N ALA A 56 -3.17 4.54 7.48
CA ALA A 56 -3.57 4.75 6.09
C ALA A 56 -5.06 5.08 5.98
N ASP A 57 -5.44 5.73 4.89
CA ASP A 57 -6.83 5.94 4.49
C ASP A 57 -7.12 5.17 3.20
N ALA A 58 -8.38 4.78 3.03
CA ALA A 58 -8.87 4.18 1.80
C ALA A 58 -10.12 4.91 1.32
N ARG A 59 -10.21 5.09 0.01
CA ARG A 59 -11.41 5.63 -0.64
C ARG A 59 -11.65 4.94 -1.97
N THR A 60 -12.91 4.89 -2.37
CA THR A 60 -13.28 4.49 -3.72
C THR A 60 -13.34 5.73 -4.59
N ASP A 61 -12.77 5.68 -5.79
CA ASP A 61 -12.93 6.76 -6.77
C ASP A 61 -14.24 6.66 -7.56
N ASP A 62 -14.44 7.61 -8.46
CA ASP A 62 -15.65 7.72 -9.30
C ASP A 62 -15.80 6.53 -10.28
N GLU A 63 -14.73 5.77 -10.52
CA GLU A 63 -14.73 4.57 -11.36
C GLU A 63 -15.00 3.28 -10.56
N GLY A 64 -15.15 3.39 -9.22
CA GLY A 64 -15.38 2.26 -8.35
C GLY A 64 -14.09 1.54 -7.91
N LEU A 65 -12.91 2.10 -8.19
CA LEU A 65 -11.63 1.50 -7.82
C LEU A 65 -11.20 1.93 -6.42
N LEU A 66 -10.76 0.96 -5.63
CA LEU A 66 -10.26 1.20 -4.27
C LEU A 66 -8.84 1.77 -4.32
N ARG A 67 -8.66 2.94 -3.70
CA ARG A 67 -7.40 3.66 -3.62
C ARG A 67 -7.01 3.85 -2.16
N PHE A 68 -5.72 3.74 -1.90
CA PHE A 68 -5.13 3.90 -0.58
C PHE A 68 -4.20 5.10 -0.54
N THR A 69 -4.28 5.85 0.56
CA THR A 69 -3.34 6.90 0.90
C THR A 69 -2.60 6.47 2.15
N VAL A 70 -1.30 6.21 2.02
CA VAL A 70 -0.43 5.95 3.16
C VAL A 70 0.33 7.25 3.44
N PRO A 71 0.08 7.96 4.56
CA PRO A 71 0.88 9.10 4.93
C PRO A 71 2.35 8.66 5.07
N SER A 72 3.24 9.37 4.39
CA SER A 72 4.66 9.23 4.65
C SER A 72 4.90 9.64 6.10
N SER A 73 5.42 8.74 6.93
CA SER A 73 5.87 9.11 8.27
C SER A 73 6.88 10.25 8.13
N PRO A 74 6.64 11.44 8.71
CA PRO A 74 7.72 12.39 8.87
C PRO A 74 8.73 11.73 9.79
N ASP A 75 9.98 11.69 9.33
CA ASP A 75 11.18 11.25 10.05
C ASP A 75 11.00 11.39 11.58
N ARG A 76 10.97 10.25 12.29
CA ARG A 76 10.70 10.22 13.73
C ARG A 76 11.99 10.20 14.52
#